data_AF-A0A8T3CBU1-F1
#
_entry.id   AF-A0A8T3CBU1-F1
#
_cell.length_a   1.000
_cell.length_b   1.000
_cell.length_c   1.000
_cell.angle_alpha   90.00
_cell.angle_beta   90.00
_cell.angle_gamma   90.00
#
_symmetry.space_group_name_H-M   'P 1'
#
loop_
_entity.id
_entity.type
_entity.pdbx_description
1 polymer ?
#
loop_
_entity_poly.entity_id
_entity_poly.type
_entity_poly.pdbx_seq_one_letter_code
_entity_poly.pdbx_strand_id
1 'polypeptide(L)'
;MYKRNELSVAVTSSTPEDSSSSESLTGPSAEYTKSYDAVVFDMLKVTPEEFASQITLMDAPVFRAIQPEELTSCGWNKKEKHSLAPNVVAFTHRFNQVSFWLVREVLTAQTLKIRAEILGHFIKIAKKLLELNNLHSLVSVVSALQSAPIFRLSKTWALISRKDKASLEKLDYLTSKEENYTRLREHIQSLSMVPCIPYLGKFGGPLPWVAPPRAWVWGSLSLDVPLPG
;
A
#
# COMPACT_ATOMS: atom_id res chain seq x y z
N MET A 1 15.72 -24.63 55.53
CA MET A 1 17.11 -25.07 55.30
C MET A 1 17.87 -23.93 54.64
N TYR A 2 18.80 -23.33 55.38
CA TYR A 2 19.70 -22.27 54.94
C TYR A 2 20.76 -22.82 53.97
N LYS A 3 21.21 -21.99 53.02
CA LYS A 3 22.65 -21.71 52.84
C LYS A 3 22.89 -20.44 52.00
N ARG A 4 23.53 -19.47 52.67
CA ARG A 4 24.34 -18.37 52.13
C ARG A 4 25.45 -18.88 51.22
N ASN A 5 25.89 -18.06 50.27
CA ASN A 5 27.32 -17.78 50.15
C ASN A 5 27.53 -16.37 49.60
N GLU A 6 28.11 -15.50 50.44
CA GLU A 6 28.74 -14.24 50.07
C GLU A 6 30.17 -14.54 49.57
N LEU A 7 30.71 -13.69 48.69
CA LEU A 7 32.14 -13.36 48.65
C LEU A 7 32.35 -12.08 47.81
N SER A 8 32.72 -11.03 48.51
CA SER A 8 33.36 -9.79 48.04
C SER A 8 34.85 -10.03 47.75
N VAL A 9 35.50 -9.22 46.89
CA VAL A 9 36.84 -8.61 47.08
C VAL A 9 37.07 -7.54 45.99
N ALA A 10 37.73 -6.45 46.40
CA ALA A 10 38.00 -5.21 45.68
C ALA A 10 39.40 -5.14 45.01
N VAL A 11 39.51 -4.27 44.00
CA VAL A 11 40.58 -3.30 43.61
C VAL A 11 42.04 -3.61 43.96
N THR A 12 42.93 -3.53 42.95
CA THR A 12 44.23 -2.82 43.04
C THR A 12 44.63 -2.20 41.68
N SER A 13 45.30 -1.05 41.77
CA SER A 13 45.74 -0.11 40.72
C SER A 13 47.24 -0.22 40.41
N SER A 14 47.70 0.22 39.24
CA SER A 14 48.96 1.00 39.07
C SER A 14 49.16 1.52 37.64
N THR A 15 49.47 2.83 37.54
CA THR A 15 49.91 3.65 36.38
C THR A 15 51.45 3.56 36.19
N PRO A 16 52.07 4.15 35.12
CA PRO A 16 52.44 5.59 35.05
C PRO A 16 52.22 6.22 33.65
N GLU A 17 51.67 7.44 33.50
CA GLU A 17 52.29 8.80 33.49
C GLU A 17 53.49 9.00 32.53
N ASP A 18 53.32 9.79 31.45
CA ASP A 18 53.93 11.14 31.36
C ASP A 18 53.49 11.98 30.12
N SER A 19 52.88 13.15 30.42
CA SER A 19 53.09 14.52 29.93
C SER A 19 53.26 14.89 28.43
N SER A 20 52.39 15.78 27.91
CA SER A 20 52.77 17.08 27.31
C SER A 20 51.53 17.98 27.01
N SER A 21 51.68 19.27 27.29
CA SER A 21 50.63 20.28 27.49
C SER A 21 50.18 21.07 26.24
N SER A 22 48.99 21.68 26.40
CA SER A 22 48.46 22.96 25.86
C SER A 22 48.21 23.13 24.36
N GLU A 23 46.97 23.45 23.98
CA GLU A 23 46.59 24.81 23.54
C GLU A 23 45.07 24.93 23.38
N SER A 24 44.51 26.00 23.93
CA SER A 24 43.10 26.38 23.80
C SER A 24 42.94 27.50 22.78
N LEU A 25 42.14 27.33 21.73
CA LEU A 25 41.62 28.46 20.94
C LEU A 25 40.17 28.18 20.48
N THR A 26 39.25 28.83 21.19
CA THR A 26 38.13 29.66 20.69
C THR A 26 37.54 29.37 19.30
N GLY A 27 36.25 29.01 19.30
CA GLY A 27 35.32 29.33 18.22
C GLY A 27 33.92 28.77 18.53
N PRO A 28 32.84 29.58 18.59
CA PRO A 28 31.50 29.01 18.58
C PRO A 28 31.25 28.50 17.17
N SER A 29 31.48 27.21 16.92
CA SER A 29 30.92 26.56 15.75
C SER A 29 29.42 26.47 16.01
N ALA A 30 28.70 27.51 15.61
CA ALA A 30 27.27 27.44 15.42
C ALA A 30 27.04 26.40 14.33
N GLU A 31 26.97 25.13 14.75
CA GLU A 31 26.39 24.07 13.95
C GLU A 31 24.96 24.52 13.65
N TYR A 32 24.80 25.10 12.47
CA TYR A 32 23.53 25.29 11.78
C TYR A 32 22.99 23.89 11.51
N THR A 33 22.49 23.24 12.55
CA THR A 33 21.56 22.14 12.43
C THR A 33 20.34 22.76 11.77
N LYS A 34 20.28 22.69 10.44
CA LYS A 34 19.04 22.88 9.71
C LYS A 34 18.10 21.80 10.23
N SER A 35 17.33 22.16 11.24
CA SER A 35 16.11 21.47 11.62
C SER A 35 15.21 21.56 10.39
N TYR A 36 15.25 20.52 9.57
CA TYR A 36 14.22 20.36 8.56
C TYR A 36 12.92 20.17 9.34
N ASP A 37 12.09 21.21 9.35
CA ASP A 37 10.70 21.04 9.78
C ASP A 37 10.17 19.80 9.09
N ALA A 38 9.66 18.84 9.86
CA ALA A 38 9.00 17.68 9.30
C ALA A 38 7.89 18.23 8.40
N VAL A 39 8.04 18.06 7.08
CA VAL A 39 7.04 18.52 6.12
C VAL A 39 5.77 17.74 6.46
N VAL A 40 4.83 18.42 7.13
CA VAL A 40 3.53 17.83 7.47
C VAL A 40 2.78 17.71 6.16
N PHE A 41 2.76 16.50 5.61
CA PHE A 41 1.97 16.19 4.42
C PHE A 41 0.49 16.35 4.76
N ASP A 42 -0.18 17.27 4.08
CA ASP A 42 -1.62 17.48 4.22
C ASP A 42 -2.35 16.72 3.11
N MET A 43 -2.98 15.61 3.50
CA MET A 43 -3.74 14.76 2.60
C MET A 43 -4.84 15.53 1.87
N LEU A 44 -5.44 16.56 2.48
CA LEU A 44 -6.58 17.27 1.88
C LEU A 44 -6.16 18.27 0.80
N LYS A 45 -4.85 18.55 0.65
CA LYS A 45 -4.32 19.45 -0.39
C LYS A 45 -4.09 18.78 -1.74
N VAL A 46 -3.97 17.45 -1.76
CA VAL A 46 -3.81 16.68 -3.00
C VAL A 46 -5.19 16.25 -3.47
N THR A 47 -5.46 16.31 -4.77
CA THR A 47 -6.78 15.97 -5.30
C THR A 47 -7.01 14.44 -5.29
N PRO A 48 -8.27 13.97 -5.26
CA PRO A 48 -8.55 12.54 -5.34
C PRO A 48 -8.03 11.88 -6.62
N GLU A 49 -7.98 12.65 -7.72
CA GLU A 49 -7.50 12.20 -9.03
C GLU A 49 -5.98 12.01 -9.05
N GLU A 50 -5.23 12.94 -8.46
CA GLU A 50 -3.79 12.79 -8.30
C GLU A 50 -3.44 11.59 -7.43
N PHE A 51 -4.12 11.38 -6.29
CA PHE A 51 -3.92 10.19 -5.49
C PHE A 51 -4.21 8.91 -6.26
N ALA A 52 -5.37 8.82 -6.93
CA ALA A 52 -5.72 7.64 -7.70
C ALA A 52 -4.70 7.36 -8.82
N SER A 53 -4.20 8.41 -9.48
CA SER A 53 -3.17 8.31 -10.52
C SER A 53 -1.85 7.80 -9.95
N GLN A 54 -1.38 8.37 -8.82
CA GLN A 54 -0.13 7.94 -8.18
C GLN A 54 -0.21 6.51 -7.64
N ILE A 55 -1.32 6.13 -7.01
CA ILE A 55 -1.57 4.75 -6.58
C ILE A 55 -1.48 3.80 -7.79
N THR A 56 -2.12 4.16 -8.89
CA THR A 56 -2.11 3.36 -10.13
C THR A 56 -0.71 3.27 -10.74
N LEU A 57 0.06 4.36 -10.75
CA LEU A 57 1.45 4.37 -11.20
C LEU A 57 2.35 3.48 -10.34
N MET A 58 2.09 3.37 -9.04
CA MET A 58 2.82 2.48 -8.14
C MET A 58 2.41 1.01 -8.29
N ASP A 59 1.13 0.74 -8.56
CA ASP A 59 0.61 -0.63 -8.64
C ASP A 59 0.92 -1.28 -10.00
N ALA A 60 0.88 -0.51 -11.09
CA ALA A 60 1.12 -0.98 -12.45
C ALA A 60 2.43 -1.77 -12.64
N PRO A 61 3.62 -1.29 -12.20
CA PRO A 61 4.87 -2.05 -12.36
C PRO A 61 4.86 -3.35 -11.54
N VAL A 62 4.26 -3.37 -10.35
CA VAL A 62 4.18 -4.58 -9.52
C VAL A 62 3.26 -5.61 -10.15
N PHE A 63 2.12 -5.18 -10.68
CA PHE A 63 1.21 -6.05 -11.44
C PHE A 63 1.89 -6.62 -12.69
N ARG A 64 2.58 -5.79 -13.47
CA ARG A 64 3.30 -6.22 -14.68
C ARG A 64 4.44 -7.20 -14.42
N ALA A 65 4.99 -7.22 -13.21
CA ALA A 65 6.07 -8.14 -12.85
C ALA A 65 5.57 -9.58 -12.58
N ILE A 66 4.27 -9.78 -12.35
CA ILE A 66 3.70 -11.09 -12.04
C ILE A 66 3.86 -12.05 -13.22
N GLN A 67 4.55 -13.17 -12.98
CA GLN A 67 4.71 -14.21 -13.98
C GLN A 67 3.53 -15.20 -13.96
N PRO A 68 3.13 -15.77 -15.11
CA PRO A 68 2.05 -16.76 -15.17
C PRO A 68 2.28 -17.98 -14.26
N GLU A 69 3.53 -18.41 -14.09
CA GLU A 69 3.92 -19.55 -13.24
C GLU A 69 3.64 -19.30 -11.76
N GLU A 70 3.74 -18.03 -11.34
CA GLU A 70 3.39 -17.63 -9.97
C GLU A 70 1.90 -17.83 -9.72
N LEU A 71 1.06 -17.62 -10.75
CA LEU A 71 -0.40 -17.73 -10.72
C LEU A 71 -0.90 -19.19 -10.84
N THR A 72 -0.21 -20.02 -11.62
CA THR A 72 -0.58 -21.44 -11.78
C THR A 72 -0.15 -22.31 -10.59
N SER A 73 0.96 -21.97 -9.93
CA SER A 73 1.48 -22.76 -8.80
C SER A 73 0.67 -22.63 -7.50
N CYS A 74 -0.21 -21.62 -7.42
CA CYS A 74 -0.90 -21.22 -6.18
C CYS A 74 0.06 -21.03 -4.99
N GLY A 75 1.33 -20.70 -5.28
CA GLY A 75 2.42 -20.68 -4.31
C GLY A 75 2.30 -19.60 -3.24
N TRP A 76 1.49 -18.57 -3.47
CA TRP A 76 1.31 -17.44 -2.55
C TRP A 76 0.64 -17.79 -1.21
N ASN A 77 -0.03 -18.95 -1.11
CA ASN A 77 -0.60 -19.46 0.13
C ASN A 77 0.35 -20.42 0.90
N LYS A 78 1.53 -20.74 0.34
CA LYS A 78 2.50 -21.66 0.94
C LYS A 78 3.49 -20.93 1.83
N LYS A 79 4.24 -21.68 2.64
CA LYS A 79 5.29 -21.12 3.52
C LYS A 79 6.41 -20.48 2.68
N GLU A 80 6.71 -21.05 1.53
CA GLU A 80 7.74 -20.62 0.58
C GLU A 80 7.21 -19.57 -0.43
N LYS A 81 6.10 -18.88 -0.12
CA LYS A 81 5.45 -17.90 -1.01
C LYS A 81 6.38 -16.84 -1.59
N HIS A 82 7.41 -16.43 -0.85
CA HIS A 82 8.37 -15.43 -1.29
C HIS A 82 9.32 -15.96 -2.38
N SER A 83 9.47 -17.27 -2.50
CA SER A 83 10.25 -17.91 -3.56
C SER A 83 9.35 -18.35 -4.72
N LEU A 84 8.15 -18.84 -4.42
CA LEU A 84 7.23 -19.41 -5.42
C LEU A 84 6.38 -18.37 -6.16
N ALA A 85 6.03 -17.27 -5.49
CA ALA A 85 5.16 -16.22 -6.04
C ALA A 85 5.55 -14.82 -5.52
N PRO A 86 6.82 -14.40 -5.67
CA PRO A 86 7.33 -13.15 -5.12
C PRO A 86 6.53 -11.92 -5.54
N ASN A 87 6.11 -11.84 -6.81
CA ASN A 87 5.40 -10.68 -7.35
C ASN A 87 3.93 -10.69 -6.93
N VAL A 88 3.29 -11.85 -6.83
CA VAL A 88 1.93 -11.97 -6.27
C VAL A 88 1.92 -11.55 -4.79
N VAL A 89 2.95 -11.92 -4.04
CA VAL A 89 3.12 -11.49 -2.65
C VAL A 89 3.38 -9.99 -2.57
N ALA A 90 4.23 -9.44 -3.43
CA ALA A 90 4.47 -7.99 -3.51
C ALA A 90 3.19 -7.22 -3.85
N PHE A 91 2.37 -7.74 -4.76
CA PHE A 91 1.10 -7.13 -5.13
C PHE A 91 0.06 -7.22 -4.00
N THR A 92 0.03 -8.33 -3.26
CA THR A 92 -0.76 -8.43 -2.02
C THR A 92 -0.27 -7.45 -0.95
N HIS A 93 1.04 -7.22 -0.88
CA HIS A 93 1.61 -6.23 0.04
C HIS A 93 1.18 -4.81 -0.35
N ARG A 94 1.17 -4.46 -1.64
CA ARG A 94 0.62 -3.19 -2.15
C ARG A 94 -0.82 -2.96 -1.72
N PHE A 95 -1.68 -3.98 -1.88
CA PHE A 95 -3.06 -3.95 -1.40
C PHE A 95 -3.14 -3.54 0.08
N ASN A 96 -2.37 -4.23 0.93
CA ASN A 96 -2.37 -4.00 2.37
C ASN A 96 -1.78 -2.63 2.74
N GLN A 97 -0.74 -2.16 2.03
CA GLN A 97 -0.18 -0.83 2.24
C GLN A 97 -1.22 0.27 2.01
N VAL A 98 -1.99 0.19 0.92
CA VAL A 98 -3.06 1.16 0.62
C VAL A 98 -4.15 1.11 1.70
N SER A 99 -4.60 -0.09 2.08
CA SER A 99 -5.60 -0.28 3.14
C SER A 99 -5.14 0.30 4.48
N PHE A 100 -3.93 -0.03 4.93
CA PHE A 100 -3.40 0.43 6.21
C PHE A 100 -3.09 1.92 6.21
N TRP A 101 -2.60 2.47 5.09
CA TRP A 101 -2.43 3.90 4.92
C TRP A 101 -3.76 4.63 5.14
N LEU A 102 -4.83 4.21 4.46
CA LEU A 102 -6.16 4.79 4.64
C LEU A 102 -6.61 4.75 6.09
N VAL A 103 -6.54 3.57 6.71
CA VAL A 103 -6.97 3.40 8.10
C VAL A 103 -6.18 4.31 9.03
N ARG A 104 -4.86 4.41 8.83
CA ARG A 104 -3.99 5.30 9.61
C ARG A 104 -4.42 6.75 9.45
N GLU A 105 -4.49 7.28 8.22
CA GLU A 105 -4.81 8.70 7.97
C GLU A 105 -6.16 9.11 8.59
N VAL A 106 -7.17 8.24 8.50
CA VAL A 106 -8.48 8.50 9.13
C VAL A 106 -8.37 8.50 10.65
N LEU A 107 -7.66 7.53 11.25
CA LEU A 107 -7.58 7.40 12.71
C LEU A 107 -6.66 8.42 13.36
N THR A 108 -5.65 8.93 12.66
CA THR A 108 -4.69 9.93 13.16
C THR A 108 -5.13 11.37 12.91
N ALA A 109 -6.29 11.58 12.29
CA ALA A 109 -6.83 12.90 12.05
C ALA A 109 -7.08 13.68 13.35
N GLN A 110 -6.60 14.93 13.40
CA GLN A 110 -6.56 15.75 14.63
C GLN A 110 -7.94 16.11 15.18
N THR A 111 -8.94 16.30 14.30
CA THR A 111 -10.29 16.69 14.69
C THR A 111 -11.34 15.83 13.99
N LEU A 112 -12.55 15.76 14.57
CA LEU A 112 -13.68 15.05 13.96
C LEU A 112 -14.02 15.59 12.56
N LYS A 113 -13.94 16.92 12.36
CA LYS A 113 -14.22 17.57 11.08
C LYS A 113 -13.20 17.15 10.01
N ILE A 114 -11.90 17.28 10.32
CA ILE A 114 -10.81 16.86 9.42
C ILE A 114 -10.92 15.37 9.11
N ARG A 115 -11.23 14.54 10.11
CA ARG A 115 -11.42 13.11 9.92
C ARG A 115 -12.54 12.79 8.93
N ALA A 116 -13.67 13.50 9.01
CA ALA A 116 -14.78 13.33 8.08
C ALA A 116 -14.41 13.78 6.67
N GLU A 117 -13.65 14.86 6.54
CA GLU A 117 -13.13 15.34 5.25
C GLU A 117 -12.18 14.31 4.62
N ILE A 118 -11.23 13.75 5.39
CA ILE A 118 -10.31 12.69 4.96
C ILE A 118 -11.10 11.44 4.52
N LEU A 119 -12.07 11.00 5.32
CA LEU A 119 -12.89 9.83 4.98
C LEU A 119 -13.68 10.06 3.69
N GLY A 120 -14.31 11.23 3.53
CA GLY A 120 -14.99 11.60 2.30
C GLY A 120 -14.05 11.73 1.10
N HIS A 121 -12.81 12.15 1.34
CA HIS A 121 -11.76 12.21 0.33
C HIS A 121 -11.38 10.82 -0.19
N PHE A 122 -11.24 9.82 0.68
CA PHE A 122 -11.02 8.42 0.28
C PHE A 122 -12.15 7.82 -0.54
N ILE A 123 -13.41 8.16 -0.25
CA ILE A 123 -14.56 7.76 -1.09
C ILE A 123 -14.39 8.32 -2.51
N LYS A 124 -13.93 9.57 -2.65
CA LYS A 124 -13.67 10.18 -3.96
C LYS A 124 -12.46 9.55 -4.66
N ILE A 125 -11.40 9.19 -3.92
CA ILE A 125 -10.25 8.44 -4.47
C ILE A 125 -10.74 7.09 -5.03
N ALA A 126 -11.59 6.37 -4.30
CA ALA A 126 -12.15 5.10 -4.76
C ALA A 126 -12.90 5.25 -6.10
N LYS A 127 -13.70 6.31 -6.26
CA LYS A 127 -14.36 6.60 -7.54
C LYS A 127 -13.35 6.83 -8.67
N LYS A 128 -12.28 7.59 -8.40
CA LYS A 128 -11.22 7.84 -9.37
C LYS A 128 -10.43 6.58 -9.72
N LEU A 129 -10.21 5.67 -8.77
CA LEU A 129 -9.62 4.36 -9.04
C LEU A 129 -10.50 3.50 -9.96
N LEU A 130 -11.83 3.58 -9.80
CA LEU A 130 -12.77 2.94 -10.73
C LEU A 130 -12.70 3.56 -12.13
N GLU A 131 -12.66 4.89 -12.25
CA GLU A 131 -12.50 5.59 -13.54
C GLU A 131 -11.19 5.19 -14.26
N LEU A 132 -10.12 4.91 -13.51
CA LEU A 132 -8.83 4.44 -14.04
C LEU A 132 -8.77 2.92 -14.25
N ASN A 133 -9.86 2.18 -14.00
CA ASN A 133 -9.90 0.71 -14.02
C ASN A 133 -8.81 0.05 -13.12
N ASN A 134 -8.38 0.72 -12.04
CA ASN A 134 -7.53 0.13 -11.02
C ASN A 134 -8.40 -0.55 -9.95
N LEU A 135 -8.91 -1.72 -10.31
CA LEU A 135 -9.83 -2.49 -9.48
C LEU A 135 -9.13 -3.10 -8.26
N HIS A 136 -7.82 -3.37 -8.36
CA HIS A 136 -7.02 -3.84 -7.23
C HIS A 136 -7.07 -2.85 -6.05
N SER A 137 -6.70 -1.60 -6.29
CA SER A 137 -6.67 -0.58 -5.24
C SER A 137 -8.07 -0.05 -4.89
N LEU A 138 -9.02 -0.07 -5.83
CA LEU A 138 -10.42 0.18 -5.53
C LEU A 138 -10.94 -0.77 -4.44
N VAL A 139 -10.76 -2.08 -4.61
CA VAL A 139 -11.20 -3.08 -3.63
C VAL A 139 -10.47 -2.90 -2.29
N SER A 140 -9.20 -2.51 -2.31
CA SER A 140 -8.44 -2.17 -1.10
C SER A 140 -9.08 -1.03 -0.32
N VAL A 141 -9.35 0.10 -1.00
CA VAL A 141 -9.95 1.28 -0.37
C VAL A 141 -11.35 0.98 0.18
N VAL A 142 -12.21 0.32 -0.61
CA VAL A 142 -13.58 -0.03 -0.17
C VAL A 142 -13.54 -0.97 1.04
N SER A 143 -12.70 -2.02 0.99
CA SER A 143 -12.53 -2.96 2.10
C SER A 143 -12.03 -2.26 3.37
N ALA A 144 -11.12 -1.29 3.24
CA ALA A 144 -10.58 -0.54 4.36
C ALA A 144 -11.64 0.39 4.99
N LEU A 145 -12.48 1.05 4.17
CA LEU A 145 -13.59 1.88 4.65
C LEU A 145 -14.64 1.06 5.42
N GLN A 146 -14.85 -0.20 5.03
CA GLN A 146 -15.76 -1.13 5.71
C GLN A 146 -15.11 -1.89 6.86
N SER A 147 -13.80 -1.77 7.05
CA SER A 147 -13.11 -2.47 8.13
C SER A 147 -13.61 -1.98 9.50
N ALA A 148 -13.64 -2.89 10.48
CA ALA A 148 -14.10 -2.60 11.84
C ALA A 148 -13.57 -1.28 12.46
N PRO A 149 -12.28 -0.90 12.34
CA PRO A 149 -11.79 0.36 12.91
C PRO A 149 -12.41 1.61 12.29
N ILE A 150 -12.85 1.56 11.03
CA ILE A 150 -13.42 2.69 10.31
C ILE A 150 -14.95 2.66 10.37
N PHE A 151 -15.55 1.49 10.15
CA PHE A 151 -17.00 1.30 10.15
C PHE A 151 -17.67 1.77 11.45
N ARG A 152 -17.03 1.53 12.60
CA ARG A 152 -17.56 1.91 13.92
C ARG A 152 -17.55 3.42 14.22
N LEU A 153 -16.97 4.26 13.35
CA LEU A 153 -16.82 5.70 13.60
C LEU A 153 -18.12 6.48 13.34
N SER A 154 -19.21 6.14 14.03
CA SER A 154 -20.57 6.63 13.73
C SER A 154 -20.68 8.16 13.67
N LYS A 155 -19.98 8.89 14.56
CA LYS A 155 -19.94 10.36 14.56
C LYS A 155 -19.27 10.93 13.30
N THR A 156 -18.23 10.27 12.79
CA THR A 156 -17.57 10.67 11.54
C THR A 156 -18.49 10.40 10.36
N TRP A 157 -19.08 9.19 10.30
CA TRP A 157 -20.03 8.82 9.25
C TRP A 157 -21.27 9.72 9.20
N ALA A 158 -21.72 10.26 10.34
CA ALA A 158 -22.81 11.21 10.39
C ALA A 158 -22.52 12.51 9.61
N LEU A 159 -21.24 12.91 9.51
CA LEU A 159 -20.82 14.13 8.80
C LEU A 159 -20.59 13.93 7.30
N ILE A 160 -20.59 12.68 6.81
CA ILE A 160 -20.40 12.39 5.38
C ILE A 160 -21.67 12.74 4.62
N SER A 161 -21.51 13.43 3.48
CA SER A 161 -22.62 13.85 2.63
C SER A 161 -23.42 12.64 2.13
N ARG A 162 -24.73 12.81 1.92
CA ARG A 162 -25.58 11.75 1.34
C ARG A 162 -25.07 11.29 -0.04
N LYS A 163 -24.52 12.21 -0.83
CA LYS A 163 -23.94 11.94 -2.16
C LYS A 163 -22.73 11.01 -2.08
N ASP A 164 -21.83 11.25 -1.12
CA ASP A 164 -20.64 10.42 -0.94
C ASP A 164 -21.02 9.05 -0.37
N LYS A 165 -21.96 8.97 0.58
CA LYS A 165 -22.51 7.69 1.07
C LYS A 165 -23.10 6.84 -0.06
N ALA A 166 -23.97 7.43 -0.88
CA ALA A 166 -24.55 6.75 -2.03
C ALA A 166 -23.48 6.33 -3.06
N SER A 167 -22.39 7.09 -3.18
CA SER A 167 -21.26 6.69 -4.03
C SER A 167 -20.54 5.48 -3.44
N LEU A 168 -20.28 5.46 -2.12
CA LEU A 168 -19.67 4.32 -1.44
C LEU A 168 -20.54 3.06 -1.56
N GLU A 169 -21.86 3.18 -1.39
CA GLU A 169 -22.81 2.05 -1.54
C GLU A 169 -22.73 1.43 -2.95
N LYS A 170 -22.61 2.26 -4.00
CA LYS A 170 -22.44 1.76 -5.38
C LYS A 170 -21.11 1.04 -5.58
N LEU A 171 -20.02 1.59 -5.02
CA LEU A 171 -18.70 0.98 -5.10
C LEU A 171 -18.67 -0.35 -4.33
N ASP A 172 -19.24 -0.38 -3.13
CA ASP A 172 -19.40 -1.58 -2.32
C ASP A 172 -20.19 -2.65 -3.05
N TYR A 173 -21.34 -2.29 -3.63
CA TYR A 173 -22.15 -3.19 -4.44
C TYR A 173 -21.36 -3.83 -5.59
N LEU A 174 -20.57 -3.04 -6.31
CA LEU A 174 -19.70 -3.53 -7.38
C LEU A 174 -18.60 -4.48 -6.86
N THR A 175 -17.97 -4.12 -5.74
CA THR A 175 -16.84 -4.87 -5.15
C THR A 175 -17.26 -5.97 -4.16
N SER A 176 -18.56 -6.22 -4.03
CA SER A 176 -19.11 -7.17 -3.07
C SER A 176 -18.54 -8.57 -3.27
N LYS A 177 -18.35 -9.28 -2.15
CA LYS A 177 -17.84 -10.66 -2.12
C LYS A 177 -18.91 -11.70 -2.45
N GLU A 178 -20.16 -11.27 -2.60
CA GLU A 178 -21.28 -12.12 -3.00
C GLU A 178 -20.95 -12.92 -4.26
N GLU A 179 -21.36 -14.19 -4.25
CA GLU A 179 -21.12 -15.12 -5.36
C GLU A 179 -19.67 -15.11 -5.88
N ASN A 180 -18.70 -15.01 -4.96
CA ASN A 180 -17.28 -14.97 -5.29
C ASN A 180 -16.88 -13.76 -6.15
N TYR A 181 -17.47 -12.59 -5.89
CA TYR A 181 -17.24 -11.34 -6.64
C TYR A 181 -17.84 -11.34 -8.06
N THR A 182 -19.02 -11.96 -8.28
CA THR A 182 -19.63 -12.05 -9.64
C THR A 182 -19.67 -10.72 -10.37
N ARG A 183 -20.16 -9.66 -9.73
CA ARG A 183 -20.30 -8.33 -10.35
C ARG A 183 -18.96 -7.73 -10.76
N LEU A 184 -17.95 -7.87 -9.90
CA LEU A 184 -16.59 -7.41 -10.21
C LEU A 184 -15.98 -8.21 -11.38
N ARG A 185 -16.20 -9.53 -11.42
CA ARG A 185 -15.73 -10.38 -12.54
C ARG A 185 -16.41 -10.01 -13.85
N GLU A 186 -17.72 -9.81 -13.85
CA GLU A 186 -18.48 -9.36 -15.03
C GLU A 186 -18.01 -7.98 -15.51
N HIS A 187 -17.77 -7.06 -14.57
CA HIS A 187 -17.20 -5.76 -14.89
C HIS A 187 -15.82 -5.89 -15.54
N ILE A 188 -14.91 -6.69 -14.98
CA ILE A 188 -13.59 -6.96 -15.58
C ILE A 188 -13.73 -7.53 -17.00
N GLN A 189 -14.64 -8.47 -17.22
CA GLN A 189 -14.89 -9.05 -18.54
C GLN A 189 -15.38 -8.01 -19.55
N SER A 190 -16.19 -7.05 -19.11
CA SER A 190 -16.67 -5.96 -19.97
C SER A 190 -15.56 -5.00 -20.43
N LEU A 191 -14.42 -4.95 -19.74
CA LEU A 191 -13.28 -4.06 -20.02
C LEU A 191 -12.30 -4.60 -21.08
N SER A 192 -12.70 -5.57 -21.90
CA SER A 192 -11.85 -6.36 -22.82
C SER A 192 -10.87 -5.60 -23.74
N MET A 193 -11.03 -4.28 -23.93
CA MET A 193 -10.18 -3.42 -24.78
C MET A 193 -9.57 -2.22 -24.05
N VAL A 194 -9.65 -2.17 -22.71
CA VAL A 194 -9.18 -1.03 -21.90
C VAL A 194 -8.11 -1.49 -20.91
N PRO A 195 -7.00 -0.74 -20.74
CA PRO A 195 -6.02 -1.04 -19.69
C PRO A 195 -6.70 -1.10 -18.31
N CYS A 196 -6.44 -2.16 -17.56
CA CYS A 196 -7.06 -2.42 -16.27
C CYS A 196 -6.06 -3.14 -15.36
N ILE A 197 -6.07 -2.79 -14.06
CA ILE A 197 -5.38 -3.55 -13.01
C ILE A 197 -6.43 -4.37 -12.25
N PRO A 198 -6.54 -5.68 -12.50
CA PRO A 198 -7.58 -6.51 -11.90
C PRO A 198 -7.29 -6.79 -10.42
N TYR A 199 -8.35 -6.99 -9.64
CA TYR A 199 -8.24 -7.53 -8.30
C TYR A 199 -7.92 -9.03 -8.37
N LEU A 200 -6.78 -9.45 -7.81
CA LEU A 200 -6.31 -10.84 -7.79
C LEU A 200 -6.71 -11.62 -6.52
N GLY A 201 -7.60 -11.07 -5.69
CA GLY A 201 -7.95 -11.69 -4.41
C GLY A 201 -8.43 -13.13 -4.55
N LYS A 202 -8.11 -13.95 -3.55
CA LYS A 202 -8.26 -15.42 -3.50
C LYS A 202 -9.35 -15.98 -4.43
N PHE A 203 -9.03 -16.16 -5.70
CA PHE A 203 -9.81 -17.01 -6.57
C PHE A 203 -9.50 -18.44 -6.12
N GLY A 204 -10.43 -19.06 -5.40
CA GLY A 204 -10.33 -20.46 -4.96
C GLY A 204 -10.44 -21.48 -6.11
N GLY A 205 -10.22 -21.04 -7.35
CA GLY A 205 -10.28 -21.85 -8.56
C GLY A 205 -9.30 -21.31 -9.60
N PRO A 206 -9.00 -22.09 -10.65
CA PRO A 206 -8.11 -21.67 -11.73
C PRO A 206 -8.61 -20.34 -12.30
N LEU A 207 -7.73 -19.34 -12.39
CA LEU A 207 -8.04 -18.03 -12.98
C LEU A 207 -8.29 -18.23 -14.48
N PRO A 208 -9.55 -18.13 -14.98
CA PRO A 208 -9.82 -18.36 -16.40
C PRO A 208 -9.22 -17.27 -17.32
N TRP A 209 -8.65 -16.20 -16.75
CA TRP A 209 -8.03 -15.06 -17.42
C TRP A 209 -6.49 -15.10 -17.46
N VAL A 210 -5.87 -16.12 -16.86
CA VAL A 210 -4.41 -16.36 -16.97
C VAL A 210 -4.08 -17.28 -18.15
N ALA A 211 -5.00 -17.39 -19.12
CA ALA A 211 -4.57 -17.53 -20.49
C ALA A 211 -4.33 -16.10 -20.97
N PRO A 212 -3.10 -15.68 -21.33
CA PRO A 212 -2.94 -14.35 -21.90
C PRO A 212 -3.86 -14.30 -23.12
N PRO A 213 -4.87 -13.39 -23.16
CA PRO A 213 -5.35 -12.99 -24.47
C PRO A 213 -4.10 -12.58 -25.22
N ARG A 214 -3.88 -13.13 -26.40
CA ARG A 214 -2.77 -12.81 -27.30
C ARG A 214 -2.61 -11.29 -27.59
N ALA A 215 -3.47 -10.45 -27.00
CA ALA A 215 -3.49 -9.00 -27.01
C ALA A 215 -2.82 -8.30 -25.80
N TRP A 216 -2.35 -9.00 -24.76
CA TRP A 216 -1.61 -8.35 -23.63
C TRP A 216 -0.08 -8.37 -23.80
N VAL A 217 0.42 -8.85 -24.94
CA VAL A 217 1.80 -8.61 -25.37
C VAL A 217 1.89 -7.18 -25.88
N TRP A 218 2.03 -6.24 -24.95
CA TRP A 218 2.46 -4.88 -25.30
C TRP A 218 3.94 -4.94 -25.67
N GLY A 219 4.22 -4.98 -26.98
CA GLY A 219 5.49 -4.51 -27.55
C GLY A 219 6.68 -5.47 -27.52
N SER A 220 6.55 -6.67 -28.08
CA SER A 220 7.65 -7.20 -28.88
C SER A 220 7.34 -6.88 -30.35
N LEU A 221 7.73 -5.68 -30.77
CA LEU A 221 8.14 -5.50 -32.15
C LEU A 221 9.35 -6.41 -32.34
N SER A 222 9.13 -7.58 -32.94
CA SER A 222 10.20 -8.32 -33.59
C SER A 222 10.88 -7.37 -34.56
N LEU A 223 12.10 -6.96 -34.25
CA LEU A 223 13.07 -6.49 -35.23
C LEU A 223 13.47 -7.70 -36.08
N ASP A 224 12.60 -8.07 -37.00
CA ASP A 224 12.93 -8.89 -38.17
C ASP A 224 12.26 -8.24 -39.38
N VAL A 225 12.83 -7.10 -39.78
CA VAL A 225 12.63 -6.55 -41.12
C VAL A 225 13.67 -7.23 -42.01
N PRO A 226 13.27 -8.03 -43.02
CA PRO A 226 14.22 -8.49 -44.03
C PRO A 226 14.65 -7.29 -44.88
N LEU A 227 15.95 -7.09 -45.02
CA LEU A 227 16.52 -6.16 -45.98
C LEU A 227 16.13 -6.59 -47.41
N PRO A 228 15.57 -5.71 -48.25
CA PRO A 228 15.40 -6.02 -49.67
C PRO A 228 16.76 -5.97 -50.37
N GLY A 229 17.10 -7.07 -51.06
CA GLY A 229 18.09 -7.08 -52.14
C GLY A 229 17.49 -6.64 -53.46
#